data_AF-A0A8S2FH94-F1
#
_entry.id   AF-A0A8S2FH94-F1
#
_cell.length_a   1.000
_cell.length_b   1.000
_cell.length_c   1.000
_cell.angle_alpha   90.00
_cell.angle_beta   90.00
_cell.angle_gamma   90.00
#
_symmetry.space_group_name_H-M   'P 1'
#
loop_
_entity.id
_entity.type
_entity.pdbx_description
1 polymer ?
#
loop_
_entity_poly.entity_id
_entity_poly.type
_entity_poly.pdbx_seq_one_letter_code
_entity_poly.pdbx_strand_id
1 'polypeptide(L)'
;MKQIFSCLSSTFLTYTTVKLVSVPNTKVALIHRVIQLAVLSYTILYIIYWNKGYQTIQRPEGISIIKIKYNSTGKEGVNNNLWDSALHSFPPLEHNAFFIVTRQIFGPVDGDNSNDTQEIDTRIVENDLERLTAYIKSTVAFNAFNVVINIIAETGISQQKKAALLEE
;
A
#
# COMPACT_ATOMS: atom_id res chain seq x y z
N MET A 1 0.17 44.28 -59.55
CA MET A 1 0.20 43.20 -58.52
C MET A 1 0.91 43.59 -57.22
N LYS A 2 2.03 44.34 -57.24
CA LYS A 2 2.78 44.73 -56.01
C LYS A 2 1.97 45.57 -54.98
N GLN A 3 1.09 46.45 -55.46
CA GLN A 3 0.26 47.32 -54.61
C GLN A 3 -0.75 46.55 -53.74
N ILE A 4 -1.34 45.48 -54.27
CA ILE A 4 -2.35 44.67 -53.55
C ILE A 4 -1.69 43.84 -52.46
N PHE A 5 -0.52 43.27 -52.73
CA PHE A 5 0.22 42.47 -51.76
C PHE A 5 0.75 43.31 -50.59
N SER A 6 1.15 44.56 -50.87
CA SER A 6 1.54 45.53 -49.83
C SER A 6 0.38 45.84 -48.88
N CYS A 7 -0.81 46.08 -49.42
CA CYS A 7 -1.99 46.43 -48.65
C CYS A 7 -2.51 45.25 -47.81
N LEU A 8 -2.45 44.04 -48.37
CA LEU A 8 -2.81 42.81 -47.69
C LEU A 8 -1.85 42.52 -46.51
N SER A 9 -0.54 42.70 -46.72
CA SER A 9 0.47 42.56 -45.68
C SER A 9 0.25 43.53 -44.52
N SER A 10 -0.01 44.81 -44.81
CA SER A 10 -0.22 45.84 -43.77
C SER A 10 -1.50 45.65 -42.94
N THR A 11 -2.49 44.92 -43.46
CA THR A 11 -3.78 44.71 -42.78
C THR A 11 -3.79 43.40 -41.96
N PHE A 12 -3.02 42.40 -42.37
CA PHE A 12 -2.91 41.11 -41.66
C PHE A 12 -1.81 41.08 -40.60
N LEU A 13 -0.75 41.90 -40.74
CA LEU A 13 0.36 41.98 -39.77
C LEU A 13 0.16 43.07 -38.69
N THR A 14 -1.03 43.65 -38.59
CA THR A 14 -1.37 44.58 -37.51
C THR A 14 -1.70 43.83 -36.22
N TYR A 15 -0.68 43.61 -35.38
CA TYR A 15 -0.88 43.16 -33.99
C TYR A 15 -1.24 44.36 -33.11
N THR A 16 -2.52 44.50 -32.77
CA THR A 16 -2.99 45.52 -31.83
C THR A 16 -2.65 45.09 -30.40
N THR A 17 -1.50 45.52 -29.90
CA THR A 17 -1.19 45.45 -28.46
C THR A 17 -2.05 46.47 -27.71
N VAL A 18 -2.67 46.04 -26.61
CA VAL A 18 -3.32 46.96 -25.66
C VAL A 18 -2.26 47.96 -25.17
N LYS A 19 -2.49 49.25 -25.43
CA LYS A 19 -1.60 50.32 -24.98
C LYS A 19 -1.58 50.31 -23.45
N LEU A 20 -0.56 49.71 -22.86
CA LEU A 20 -0.33 49.69 -21.42
C LEU A 20 0.00 51.12 -20.98
N VAL A 21 -0.91 51.75 -20.24
CA VAL A 21 -0.64 53.04 -19.61
C VAL A 21 0.29 52.78 -18.42
N SER A 22 1.55 53.16 -18.58
CA SER A 22 2.50 53.17 -17.46
C SER A 22 2.11 54.31 -16.52
N VAL A 23 1.57 53.96 -15.35
CA VAL A 23 1.33 54.92 -14.26
C VAL A 23 2.61 55.02 -13.45
N PRO A 24 3.35 56.14 -13.46
CA PRO A 24 4.63 56.28 -12.75
C PRO A 24 4.40 56.50 -11.25
N ASN A 25 3.89 55.48 -10.56
CA ASN A 25 3.67 55.51 -9.12
C ASN A 25 4.42 54.36 -8.43
N THR A 26 5.41 54.71 -7.62
CA THR A 26 6.27 53.76 -6.90
C THR A 26 5.50 52.89 -5.91
N LYS A 27 4.43 53.42 -5.29
CA LYS A 27 3.60 52.66 -4.34
C LYS A 27 2.83 51.54 -5.05
N VAL A 28 2.19 51.87 -6.16
CA VAL A 28 1.42 50.90 -6.97
C VAL A 28 2.36 49.85 -7.57
N ALA A 29 3.54 50.26 -8.03
CA ALA A 29 4.55 49.34 -8.55
C ALA A 29 5.07 48.36 -7.48
N LEU A 30 5.29 48.84 -6.24
CA LEU A 30 5.71 47.98 -5.13
C LEU A 30 4.65 46.92 -4.82
N ILE A 31 3.37 47.32 -4.71
CA ILE A 31 2.26 46.41 -4.43
C ILE A 31 2.16 45.33 -5.51
N HIS A 32 2.28 45.71 -6.79
CA HIS A 32 2.29 44.75 -7.89
C HIS A 32 3.44 43.74 -7.76
N ARG A 33 4.64 44.17 -7.39
CA ARG A 33 5.79 43.27 -7.17
C ARG A 33 5.59 42.35 -5.97
N VAL A 34 5.01 42.83 -4.88
CA VAL A 34 4.71 42.00 -3.70
C VAL A 34 3.66 40.94 -4.03
N ILE A 35 2.59 41.31 -4.76
CA ILE A 35 1.57 40.36 -5.19
C ILE A 35 2.18 39.30 -6.11
N GLN A 36 2.99 39.72 -7.08
CA GLN A 36 3.69 38.80 -7.97
C GLN A 36 4.60 37.84 -7.19
N LEU A 37 5.33 38.33 -6.19
CA LEU A 37 6.16 37.50 -5.30
C LEU A 37 5.32 36.56 -4.43
N ALA A 38 4.16 37.00 -3.93
CA ALA A 38 3.28 36.17 -3.12
C ALA A 38 2.67 35.00 -3.92
N VAL A 39 2.23 35.26 -5.15
CA VAL A 39 1.72 34.21 -6.05
C VAL A 39 2.84 33.24 -6.42
N LEU A 40 4.04 33.77 -6.72
CA LEU A 40 5.21 32.95 -7.04
C LEU A 40 5.64 32.09 -5.85
N SER A 41 5.71 32.65 -4.65
CA SER A 41 6.13 31.93 -3.45
C SER A 41 5.11 30.86 -3.07
N TYR A 42 3.80 31.14 -3.15
CA TYR A 42 2.76 30.15 -2.93
C TYR A 42 2.92 28.96 -3.89
N THR A 43 3.14 29.24 -5.17
CA THR A 43 3.34 28.19 -6.19
C THR A 43 4.56 27.31 -5.86
N ILE A 44 5.70 27.92 -5.54
CA ILE A 44 6.94 27.18 -5.27
C ILE A 44 6.85 26.41 -3.94
N LEU A 45 6.44 27.07 -2.86
CA LEU A 45 6.43 26.49 -1.52
C LEU A 45 5.32 25.45 -1.36
N TYR A 46 4.12 25.73 -1.86
CA TYR A 46 2.98 24.85 -1.63
C TYR A 46 2.86 23.79 -2.72
N ILE A 47 2.82 24.20 -4.00
CA ILE A 47 2.53 23.26 -5.09
C ILE A 47 3.75 22.38 -5.39
N ILE A 48 4.94 22.99 -5.49
CA ILE A 48 6.15 22.26 -5.87
C ILE A 48 6.74 21.55 -4.67
N TYR A 49 7.01 22.24 -3.57
CA TYR A 49 7.71 21.63 -2.44
C TYR A 49 6.80 20.68 -1.63
N TRP A 50 5.62 21.14 -1.20
CA TRP A 50 4.74 20.32 -0.35
C TRP A 50 4.03 19.22 -1.13
N ASN A 51 3.34 19.58 -2.21
CA ASN A 51 2.54 18.63 -2.98
C ASN A 51 3.35 17.82 -4.00
N LYS A 52 4.65 18.11 -4.16
CA LYS A 52 5.52 17.50 -5.18
C LYS A 52 4.85 17.45 -6.55
N GLY A 53 4.15 18.52 -6.94
CA GLY A 53 3.34 18.57 -8.16
C GLY A 53 4.13 18.40 -9.47
N TYR A 54 5.46 18.34 -9.39
CA TYR A 54 6.35 18.00 -10.50
C TYR A 54 6.46 16.48 -10.74
N GLN A 55 6.00 15.64 -9.80
CA GLN A 55 6.05 14.18 -9.90
C GLN A 55 4.67 13.63 -10.26
N THR A 56 4.64 12.66 -11.18
CA THR A 56 3.43 11.87 -11.43
C THR A 56 3.23 10.89 -10.28
N ILE A 57 2.13 11.00 -9.55
CA ILE A 57 1.81 10.06 -8.46
C ILE A 57 1.04 8.88 -9.06
N GLN A 58 1.62 7.68 -8.97
CA GLN A 58 0.93 6.44 -9.35
C GLN A 58 0.62 5.62 -8.11
N ARG A 59 -0.59 5.02 -8.06
CA ARG A 59 -0.89 3.98 -7.08
C ARG A 59 -0.13 2.70 -7.45
N PRO A 60 0.69 2.15 -6.54
CA PRO A 60 1.37 0.89 -6.80
C PRO A 60 0.36 -0.26 -6.92
N GLU A 61 0.62 -1.18 -7.84
CA GLU A 61 -0.06 -2.48 -7.88
C GLU A 61 0.85 -3.51 -7.23
N GLY A 62 0.35 -4.22 -6.23
CA GLY A 62 1.17 -5.16 -5.46
C GLY A 62 0.44 -6.47 -5.20
N ILE A 63 1.23 -7.53 -5.09
CA ILE A 63 0.78 -8.87 -4.70
C ILE A 63 1.67 -9.39 -3.58
N SER A 64 1.04 -9.95 -2.55
CA SER A 64 1.74 -10.55 -1.42
C SER A 64 1.39 -12.03 -1.34
N ILE A 65 2.44 -12.87 -1.28
CA ILE A 65 2.35 -14.32 -1.15
C ILE A 65 2.99 -14.71 0.18
N ILE A 66 2.27 -15.51 0.95
CA ILE A 66 2.66 -15.90 2.31
C ILE A 66 2.85 -17.42 2.34
N LYS A 67 3.95 -17.88 2.93
CA LYS A 67 4.26 -19.30 3.13
C LYS A 67 4.61 -19.54 4.58
N ILE A 68 3.95 -20.50 5.22
CA ILE A 68 4.17 -20.83 6.62
C ILE A 68 5.03 -22.09 6.70
N LYS A 69 6.00 -22.09 7.62
CA LYS A 69 6.85 -23.25 7.92
C LYS A 69 6.81 -23.55 9.41
N TYR A 70 6.77 -24.83 9.76
CA TYR A 70 6.89 -25.31 11.13
C TYR A 70 8.32 -25.76 11.43
N ASN A 71 8.91 -25.24 12.51
CA ASN A 71 10.24 -25.66 12.95
C ASN A 71 10.15 -26.85 13.92
N SER A 72 10.22 -28.06 13.34
CA SER A 72 10.34 -29.31 14.09
C SER A 72 11.79 -29.57 14.47
N THR A 73 12.34 -28.82 15.43
CA THR A 73 13.57 -29.21 16.11
C THR A 73 13.24 -30.36 17.07
N GLY A 74 13.88 -31.50 16.87
CA GLY A 74 13.44 -32.81 17.35
C GLY A 74 13.26 -32.98 18.85
N LYS A 75 12.18 -33.67 19.20
CA LYS A 75 12.12 -34.61 20.32
C LYS A 75 11.40 -35.85 19.82
N GLU A 76 12.18 -36.82 19.36
CA GLU A 76 11.71 -38.20 19.22
C GLU A 76 11.28 -38.66 20.62
N GLY A 77 9.98 -38.91 20.83
CA GLY A 77 9.55 -39.58 22.07
C GLY A 77 8.18 -39.24 22.67
N VAL A 78 7.31 -38.45 22.04
CA VAL A 78 5.94 -38.27 22.56
C VAL A 78 4.94 -38.26 21.40
N ASN A 79 4.03 -39.25 21.43
CA ASN A 79 2.84 -39.43 20.59
C ASN A 79 2.69 -38.51 19.36
N ASN A 80 3.09 -39.06 18.22
CA ASN A 80 3.25 -38.41 16.93
C ASN A 80 1.91 -37.99 16.26
N ASN A 81 1.11 -37.14 16.90
CA ASN A 81 0.05 -36.38 16.22
C ASN A 81 0.67 -35.08 15.69
N LEU A 82 1.61 -35.21 14.76
CA LEU A 82 2.19 -34.08 14.03
C LEU A 82 1.14 -33.54 13.07
N TRP A 83 0.38 -32.54 13.51
CA TRP A 83 -0.42 -31.72 12.61
C TRP A 83 0.57 -30.90 11.78
N ASP A 84 0.81 -31.32 10.54
CA ASP A 84 1.69 -30.62 9.60
C ASP A 84 1.21 -29.16 9.40
N SER A 85 2.15 -28.27 9.08
CA SER A 85 1.93 -26.88 8.70
C SER A 85 0.79 -26.69 7.69
N ALA A 86 0.53 -27.68 6.84
CA ALA A 86 -0.55 -27.69 5.85
C ALA A 86 -1.97 -27.82 6.45
N LEU A 87 -2.13 -28.34 7.67
CA LEU A 87 -3.45 -28.47 8.32
C LEU A 87 -3.88 -27.18 9.04
N HIS A 88 -2.93 -26.32 9.41
CA HIS A 88 -3.22 -25.07 10.13
C HIS A 88 -3.58 -23.90 9.21
N SER A 89 -3.19 -23.97 7.94
CA SER A 89 -3.48 -22.94 6.93
C SER A 89 -4.53 -23.45 5.94
N PHE A 90 -5.80 -23.12 6.20
CA PHE A 90 -6.89 -23.39 5.26
C PHE A 90 -7.46 -22.04 4.79
N PRO A 91 -7.41 -21.70 3.49
CA PRO A 91 -6.72 -22.37 2.38
C PRO A 91 -5.18 -22.21 2.44
N PRO A 92 -4.41 -23.13 1.84
CA PRO A 92 -2.94 -23.15 1.98
C PRO A 92 -2.20 -22.00 1.25
N LEU A 93 -2.89 -21.24 0.41
CA LEU A 93 -2.29 -20.12 -0.33
C LEU A 93 -3.37 -19.13 -0.75
N GLU A 94 -3.44 -17.98 -0.07
CA GLU A 94 -4.28 -16.85 -0.47
C GLU A 94 -3.42 -15.64 -0.83
N HIS A 95 -3.98 -14.76 -1.67
CA HIS A 95 -3.37 -13.47 -1.96
C HIS A 95 -3.73 -12.48 -0.85
N ASN A 96 -2.71 -11.85 -0.26
CA ASN A 96 -2.85 -10.76 0.70
C ASN A 96 -3.48 -11.10 2.07
N ALA A 97 -3.83 -12.37 2.33
CA ALA A 97 -4.32 -12.84 3.62
C ALA A 97 -3.90 -14.29 3.87
N PHE A 98 -3.93 -14.70 5.13
CA PHE A 98 -3.76 -16.10 5.53
C PHE A 98 -4.48 -16.34 6.86
N PHE A 99 -4.94 -17.57 7.06
CA PHE A 99 -5.61 -17.99 8.28
C PHE A 99 -4.73 -18.98 9.04
N ILE A 100 -4.75 -18.88 10.36
CA ILE A 100 -4.14 -19.88 11.24
C ILE A 100 -5.19 -20.35 12.23
N VAL A 101 -5.37 -21.66 12.30
CA VAL A 101 -6.25 -22.28 13.28
C VAL A 101 -5.52 -22.35 14.63
N THR A 102 -6.02 -21.63 15.63
CA THR A 102 -5.47 -21.62 17.00
C THR A 102 -6.27 -22.48 17.98
N ARG A 103 -7.55 -22.72 17.66
CA ARG A 103 -8.46 -23.55 18.44
C ARG A 103 -9.35 -24.34 17.51
N GLN A 104 -9.46 -25.63 17.76
CA GLN A 104 -10.41 -26.50 17.07
C GLN A 104 -11.34 -27.13 18.10
N ILE A 105 -12.63 -27.14 17.78
CA ILE A 105 -13.68 -27.73 18.59
C ILE A 105 -14.28 -28.84 17.74
N PHE A 106 -14.12 -30.09 18.18
CA PHE A 106 -14.76 -31.22 17.52
C PHE A 106 -16.14 -31.40 18.16
N GLY A 107 -17.17 -31.20 17.34
CA GLY A 107 -18.53 -31.55 17.73
C GLY A 107 -18.70 -33.07 17.70
N PRO A 108 -19.60 -33.61 18.55
CA PRO A 108 -19.99 -35.02 18.47
C PRO A 108 -20.56 -35.33 17.07
N VAL A 109 -20.20 -36.49 16.52
CA VAL A 109 -20.78 -36.97 15.27
C VAL A 109 -22.23 -37.35 15.55
N ASP A 110 -23.17 -36.69 14.90
CA ASP A 110 -24.61 -37.01 14.99
C ASP A 110 -24.88 -38.36 14.34
N GLY A 111 -24.67 -39.43 15.12
CA GLY A 111 -24.91 -40.81 14.74
C GLY A 111 -25.41 -41.59 15.94
N ASP A 112 -26.74 -41.66 16.04
CA ASP A 112 -27.55 -42.65 16.76
C ASP A 112 -27.04 -43.05 18.16
N ASN A 113 -27.47 -42.31 19.19
CA ASN A 113 -27.94 -42.81 20.49
C ASN A 113 -28.02 -41.63 21.49
N SER A 114 -29.24 -41.18 21.75
CA SER A 114 -29.55 -40.22 22.82
C SER A 114 -29.29 -40.89 24.18
N ASN A 115 -28.16 -40.60 24.83
CA ASN A 115 -28.02 -40.53 26.30
C ASN A 115 -26.58 -40.22 26.79
N ASP A 116 -25.57 -40.13 25.93
CA ASP A 116 -24.23 -39.74 26.38
C ASP A 116 -24.06 -38.21 26.30
N THR A 117 -23.79 -37.57 27.43
CA THR A 117 -23.32 -36.18 27.45
C THR A 117 -21.89 -36.19 26.93
N GLN A 118 -21.73 -36.06 25.62
CA GLN A 118 -20.43 -36.18 24.96
C GLN A 118 -19.54 -34.99 25.34
N GLU A 119 -18.32 -35.31 25.81
CA GLU A 119 -17.29 -34.35 26.17
C GLU A 119 -16.78 -33.64 24.91
N ILE A 120 -16.90 -32.32 24.87
CA ILE A 120 -16.40 -31.51 23.76
C ILE A 120 -14.87 -31.50 23.86
N ASP A 121 -14.17 -32.28 23.00
CA ASP A 121 -12.71 -32.22 22.89
C ASP A 121 -12.30 -30.86 22.31
N THR A 122 -11.99 -29.92 23.20
CA THR A 122 -11.42 -28.63 22.84
C THR A 122 -9.91 -28.71 22.92
N ARG A 123 -9.24 -28.64 21.77
CA ARG A 123 -7.77 -28.66 21.70
C ARG A 123 -7.25 -27.23 21.49
N ILE A 124 -6.45 -26.75 22.44
CA ILE A 124 -5.75 -25.47 22.36
C ILE A 124 -4.36 -25.74 21.76
N VAL A 125 -4.08 -25.21 20.58
CA VAL A 125 -2.84 -25.43 19.81
C VAL A 125 -1.85 -24.26 19.97
N GLU A 126 -2.05 -23.45 21.02
CA GLU A 126 -1.33 -22.18 21.19
C GLU A 126 0.19 -22.35 21.36
N ASN A 127 0.64 -23.40 22.05
CA ASN A 127 2.07 -23.66 22.26
C ASN A 127 2.83 -24.02 20.97
N ASP A 128 2.13 -24.52 19.95
CA ASP A 128 2.75 -24.89 18.66
C ASP A 128 2.87 -23.69 17.71
N LEU A 129 2.13 -22.59 17.95
CA LEU A 129 2.21 -21.34 17.17
C LEU A 129 3.57 -20.64 17.32
N GLU A 130 4.21 -20.75 18.48
CA GLU A 130 5.53 -20.12 18.72
C GLU A 130 6.64 -20.77 17.89
N ARG A 131 6.40 -21.97 17.36
CA ARG A 131 7.33 -22.73 16.52
C ARG A 131 7.10 -22.49 15.01
N LEU A 132 6.09 -21.70 14.67
CA LEU A 132 5.78 -21.36 13.29
C LEU A 132 6.51 -20.08 12.87
N THR A 133 7.07 -20.15 11.67
CA THR A 133 7.68 -19.01 11.00
C THR A 133 6.93 -18.75 9.70
N ALA A 134 6.51 -17.51 9.50
CA ALA A 134 5.89 -17.04 8.27
C ALA A 134 6.93 -16.35 7.39
N TYR A 135 7.00 -16.79 6.14
CA TYR A 135 7.77 -16.17 5.07
C TYR A 135 6.83 -15.40 4.15
N ILE A 136 7.06 -14.10 4.02
CA ILE A 136 6.24 -13.20 3.22
C ILE A 136 7.08 -12.70 2.05
N LYS A 137 6.61 -12.95 0.84
CA LYS A 137 7.16 -12.38 -0.38
C LYS A 137 6.12 -11.42 -0.96
N SER A 138 6.43 -10.13 -0.98
CA SER A 138 5.60 -9.10 -1.60
C SER A 138 6.31 -8.56 -2.83
N THR A 139 5.57 -8.40 -3.93
CA THR A 139 6.05 -7.79 -5.16
C THR A 139 5.18 -6.58 -5.44
N VAL A 140 5.81 -5.42 -5.57
CA VAL A 140 5.16 -4.15 -5.87
C VAL A 140 5.67 -3.64 -7.20
N ALA A 141 4.75 -3.34 -8.13
CA ALA A 141 5.06 -2.84 -9.45
C ALA A 141 4.49 -1.42 -9.65
N PHE A 142 5.34 -0.56 -10.21
CA PHE A 142 5.01 0.78 -10.66
C PHE A 142 5.04 0.79 -12.18
N ASN A 143 3.92 0.43 -12.80
CA ASN A 143 3.84 0.23 -14.25
C ASN A 143 4.23 1.48 -15.06
N ALA A 144 3.80 2.68 -14.66
CA ALA A 144 4.14 3.92 -15.39
C ALA A 144 5.62 4.30 -15.32
N PHE A 145 6.35 3.77 -14.34
CA PHE A 145 7.79 3.98 -14.16
C PHE A 145 8.63 2.77 -14.60
N ASN A 146 7.99 1.67 -15.02
CA ASN A 146 8.64 0.39 -15.31
C ASN A 146 9.58 -0.09 -14.17
N VAL A 147 9.14 0.09 -12.92
CA VAL A 147 9.91 -0.32 -11.72
C VAL A 147 9.17 -1.44 -11.01
N VAL A 148 9.88 -2.51 -10.67
CA VAL A 148 9.36 -3.62 -9.85
C VAL A 148 10.26 -3.79 -8.63
N ILE A 149 9.66 -3.82 -7.45
CA ILE A 149 10.33 -3.99 -6.17
C ILE A 149 9.86 -5.32 -5.57
N ASN A 150 10.81 -6.13 -5.10
CA ASN A 150 10.55 -7.38 -4.41
C ASN A 150 10.98 -7.25 -2.95
N ILE A 151 10.07 -7.55 -2.04
CA ILE A 151 10.27 -7.50 -0.59
C ILE A 151 10.17 -8.93 -0.07
N ILE A 152 11.17 -9.34 0.70
CA ILE A 152 11.22 -10.64 1.37
C ILE A 152 11.33 -10.38 2.87
N ALA A 153 10.38 -10.90 3.63
CA ALA A 153 10.36 -10.79 5.08
C ALA A 153 10.14 -12.17 5.71
N GLU A 154 10.76 -12.38 6.86
CA GLU A 154 10.60 -13.58 7.69
C GLU A 154 10.17 -13.13 9.08
N THR A 155 9.05 -13.65 9.57
CA THR A 155 8.47 -13.24 10.86
C THR A 155 8.03 -14.46 11.66
N GLY A 156 8.35 -14.49 12.96
CA GLY A 156 7.81 -15.47 13.91
C GLY A 156 6.46 -15.02 14.44
N ILE A 157 5.51 -15.96 14.59
CA ILE A 157 4.10 -15.63 14.92
C ILE A 157 3.93 -14.97 16.29
N SER A 158 4.83 -15.26 17.26
CA SER A 158 4.88 -14.59 18.56
C SER A 158 5.06 -13.06 18.46
N GLN A 159 5.76 -12.57 17.42
CA GLN A 159 6.00 -11.13 17.22
C GLN A 159 4.77 -10.40 16.65
N GLN A 160 3.95 -11.08 15.84
CA GLN A 160 2.71 -10.53 15.28
C GLN A 160 1.67 -10.29 16.38
N LYS A 161 1.52 -11.23 17.32
CA LYS A 161 0.63 -11.09 18.48
C LYS A 161 0.94 -9.84 19.30
N LYS A 162 2.23 -9.53 19.48
CA LYS A 162 2.68 -8.36 20.25
C LYS A 162 2.51 -7.04 19.49
N ALA A 163 2.64 -7.06 18.16
CA ALA A 163 2.43 -5.88 17.32
C ALA A 163 0.94 -5.51 17.20
N ALA A 164 0.06 -6.50 17.02
CA ALA A 164 -1.38 -6.27 16.94
C ALA A 164 -1.98 -5.71 18.25
N LEU A 165 -1.44 -6.11 19.40
CA LEU A 165 -1.86 -5.58 20.72
C LEU A 165 -1.36 -4.15 21.02
N LEU A 166 -0.49 -3.59 20.17
CA LEU A 166 0.03 -2.22 20.32
C LEU A 166 -0.66 -1.22 19.37
N GLU A 167 -1.49 -1.71 18.44
CA GLU A 167 -2.26 -0.88 17.50
C GLU A 167 -3.71 -0.66 17.93
N GLU A 168 -4.14 -1.24 19.06
CA GLU A 168 -5.42 -0.99 19.75
C GLU A 168 -5.24 -0.02 20.93
#